data_AF-A0A2M8SCF8-F1
#
_entry.id   AF-A0A2M8SCF8-F1
#
_cell.length_a   1.000
_cell.length_b   1.000
_cell.length_c   1.000
_cell.angle_alpha   90.00
_cell.angle_beta   90.00
_cell.angle_gamma   90.00
#
_symmetry.space_group_name_H-M   'P 1'
#
loop_
_entity.id
_entity.type
_entity.pdbx_description
1 polymer ?
#
loop_
_entity_poly.entity_id
_entity_poly.type
_entity_poly.pdbx_seq_one_letter_code
_entity_poly.pdbx_strand_id
1 'polypeptide(L)'
;LQGAKAALERALKIDEATYGRDHPTVATDVNNLGNVLQDLGDLQGAKAAFERAIKIWEANLGPEHPQVATGVNNLGGVLQDLGDLQGAKAAYERALHIFEQFLPPGHPNIEIVRGNLESLGK
;
A
#
# COMPACT_ATOMS: atom_id res chain seq x y z
N LEU A 1 0.65 13.42 13.13
CA LEU A 1 0.58 11.95 12.90
C LEU A 1 -0.29 11.23 13.93
N GLN A 2 -0.07 11.36 15.25
CA GLN A 2 -0.91 10.65 16.25
C GLN A 2 -2.42 10.97 16.17
N GLY A 3 -2.79 12.25 15.96
CA GLY A 3 -4.19 12.61 15.75
C GLY A 3 -4.79 12.03 14.45
N ALA A 4 -3.97 11.87 13.40
CA ALA A 4 -4.40 11.24 12.15
C ALA A 4 -4.63 9.73 12.34
N LYS A 5 -3.74 9.06 13.09
CA LYS A 5 -3.90 7.65 13.47
C LYS A 5 -5.24 7.42 14.17
N ALA A 6 -5.54 8.19 15.22
CA ALA A 6 -6.77 8.05 15.97
C ALA A 6 -8.04 8.31 15.11
N ALA A 7 -7.98 9.27 14.19
CA ALA A 7 -9.07 9.53 13.26
C ALA A 7 -9.29 8.37 12.28
N LEU A 8 -8.22 7.81 11.71
CA LEU A 8 -8.27 6.66 10.80
C LEU A 8 -8.73 5.39 11.49
N GLU A 9 -8.28 5.10 12.72
CA GLU A 9 -8.76 3.96 13.50
C GLU A 9 -10.26 4.06 13.80
N ARG A 10 -10.75 5.28 14.06
CA ARG A 10 -12.18 5.52 14.24
C ARG A 10 -12.96 5.32 12.94
N ALA A 11 -12.46 5.86 11.81
CA ALA A 11 -13.08 5.66 10.50
C ALA A 11 -13.13 4.18 10.14
N LEU A 12 -12.01 3.47 10.27
CA LEU A 12 -11.89 2.04 10.04
C LEU A 12 -12.92 1.24 10.84
N LYS A 13 -13.10 1.55 12.13
CA LYS A 13 -14.09 0.87 12.97
C LYS A 13 -15.52 1.09 12.49
N ILE A 14 -15.85 2.28 12.01
CA ILE A 14 -17.17 2.61 11.46
C ILE A 14 -17.38 1.83 10.16
N ASP A 15 -16.41 1.91 9.24
CA ASP A 15 -16.52 1.30 7.92
C ASP A 15 -16.50 -0.23 7.98
N GLU A 16 -15.75 -0.84 8.90
CA GLU A 16 -15.84 -2.28 9.18
C GLU A 16 -17.24 -2.70 9.65
N ALA A 17 -17.90 -1.87 10.47
CA ALA A 17 -19.25 -2.14 10.95
C ALA A 17 -20.33 -1.89 9.88
N THR A 18 -20.09 -0.94 8.97
CA THR A 18 -21.04 -0.56 7.92
C THR A 18 -20.94 -1.48 6.69
N TYR A 19 -19.72 -1.80 6.24
CA TYR A 19 -19.49 -2.50 4.98
C TYR A 19 -18.97 -3.93 5.15
N GLY A 20 -18.47 -4.28 6.34
CA GLY A 20 -17.79 -5.54 6.59
C GLY A 20 -16.28 -5.45 6.39
N ARG A 21 -15.54 -6.32 7.09
CA ARG A 21 -14.08 -6.25 7.24
C ARG A 21 -13.26 -6.45 5.96
N ASP A 22 -13.90 -7.03 4.94
CA ASP A 22 -13.29 -7.38 3.65
C ASP A 22 -13.83 -6.52 2.50
N HIS A 23 -14.40 -5.35 2.79
CA HIS A 23 -14.89 -4.43 1.76
C HIS A 23 -13.76 -3.54 1.19
N PRO A 24 -13.75 -3.19 -0.12
CA PRO A 24 -12.73 -2.32 -0.71
C PRO A 24 -12.56 -0.93 -0.05
N THR A 25 -13.63 -0.38 0.51
CA THR A 25 -13.56 0.86 1.31
C THR A 25 -12.69 0.66 2.56
N VAL A 26 -12.89 -0.44 3.28
CA VAL A 26 -12.08 -0.81 4.45
C VAL A 26 -10.61 -0.98 4.06
N ALA A 27 -10.31 -1.55 2.90
CA ALA A 27 -8.94 -1.64 2.41
C ALA A 27 -8.29 -0.26 2.21
N THR A 28 -9.06 0.73 1.75
CA THR A 28 -8.58 2.11 1.60
C THR A 28 -8.20 2.72 2.94
N ASP A 29 -9.04 2.56 3.96
CA ASP A 29 -8.75 3.02 5.33
C ASP A 29 -7.53 2.33 5.92
N VAL A 30 -7.44 1.00 5.75
CA VAL A 30 -6.31 0.20 6.24
C VAL A 30 -5.02 0.64 5.56
N ASN A 31 -5.00 0.86 4.24
CA ASN A 31 -3.83 1.36 3.53
C ASN A 31 -3.40 2.75 4.04
N ASN A 32 -4.36 3.65 4.27
CA ASN A 32 -4.07 4.98 4.81
C ASN A 32 -3.51 4.92 6.24
N LEU A 33 -4.04 4.00 7.06
CA LEU A 33 -3.48 3.72 8.39
C LEU A 33 -2.04 3.21 8.27
N GLY A 34 -1.76 2.35 7.29
CA GLY A 34 -0.40 1.87 6.98
C GLY A 34 0.59 3.01 6.76
N ASN A 35 0.23 3.99 5.92
CA ASN A 35 1.08 5.18 5.68
C ASN A 35 1.35 5.95 6.98
N VAL A 36 0.32 6.20 7.80
CA VAL A 36 0.50 6.93 9.07
C VAL A 36 1.34 6.14 10.07
N LEU A 37 1.23 4.81 10.10
CA LEU A 37 2.06 3.95 10.95
C LEU A 37 3.53 3.99 10.51
N GLN A 38 3.79 3.98 9.20
CA GLN A 38 5.13 4.10 8.64
C GLN A 38 5.76 5.45 9.03
N ASP A 39 5.03 6.55 8.85
CA ASP A 39 5.49 7.90 9.26
C ASP A 39 5.75 8.02 10.77
N LEU A 40 5.08 7.20 11.58
CA LEU A 40 5.28 7.11 13.04
C LEU A 40 6.44 6.17 13.44
N GLY A 41 7.06 5.48 12.48
CA GLY A 41 8.11 4.50 12.71
C GLY A 41 7.61 3.12 13.15
N ASP A 42 6.28 2.88 13.17
CA ASP A 42 5.71 1.55 13.40
C ASP A 42 5.70 0.76 12.08
N LEU A 43 6.89 0.38 11.64
CA LEU A 43 7.09 -0.29 10.34
C LEU A 43 6.42 -1.67 10.29
N GLN A 44 6.37 -2.41 11.40
CA GLN A 44 5.69 -3.71 11.44
C GLN A 44 4.17 -3.54 11.37
N GLY A 45 3.61 -2.54 12.06
CA GLY A 45 2.19 -2.20 11.95
C GLY A 45 1.82 -1.75 10.54
N ALA A 46 2.67 -0.92 9.90
CA ALA A 46 2.48 -0.49 8.52
C ALA A 46 2.50 -1.65 7.53
N LYS A 47 3.48 -2.55 7.63
CA LYS A 47 3.56 -3.77 6.81
C LYS A 47 2.29 -4.61 6.92
N ALA A 48 1.83 -4.89 8.14
CA ALA A 48 0.61 -5.67 8.36
C ALA A 48 -0.64 -4.97 7.80
N ALA A 49 -0.71 -3.64 7.88
CA ALA A 49 -1.80 -2.87 7.30
C ALA A 49 -1.79 -2.96 5.77
N PHE A 50 -0.66 -2.72 5.10
CA PHE A 50 -0.56 -2.82 3.65
C PHE A 50 -0.89 -4.23 3.14
N GLU A 51 -0.35 -5.28 3.77
CA GLU A 51 -0.67 -6.68 3.43
C GLU A 51 -2.17 -6.97 3.53
N ARG A 52 -2.83 -6.46 4.59
CA ARG A 52 -4.27 -6.61 4.75
C ARG A 52 -5.04 -5.87 3.65
N ALA A 53 -4.67 -4.63 3.34
CA ALA A 53 -5.34 -3.85 2.30
C ALA A 53 -5.21 -4.52 0.92
N ILE A 54 -4.01 -5.00 0.57
CA ILE A 54 -3.72 -5.75 -0.65
C ILE A 54 -4.64 -6.96 -0.75
N LYS A 55 -4.68 -7.81 0.30
CA LYS A 55 -5.52 -9.02 0.30
C LYS A 55 -6.99 -8.72 0.04
N ILE A 56 -7.52 -7.65 0.63
CA ILE A 56 -8.92 -7.24 0.44
C ILE A 56 -9.15 -6.75 -0.99
N TRP A 57 -8.27 -5.89 -1.53
CA TRP A 57 -8.39 -5.42 -2.90
C TRP A 57 -8.24 -6.55 -3.92
N GLU A 58 -7.31 -7.47 -3.74
CA GLU A 58 -7.15 -8.64 -4.61
C GLU A 58 -8.41 -9.49 -4.66
N ALA A 59 -9.03 -9.75 -3.50
CA ALA A 59 -10.25 -10.55 -3.40
C ALA A 59 -11.47 -9.90 -4.07
N ASN A 60 -11.56 -8.57 -4.09
CA ASN A 60 -12.75 -7.86 -4.57
C ASN A 60 -12.59 -7.26 -5.99
N LEU A 61 -11.38 -6.90 -6.38
CA LEU A 61 -11.09 -6.14 -7.61
C LEU A 61 -10.20 -6.92 -8.59
N GLY A 62 -9.56 -7.99 -8.11
CA GLY A 62 -8.58 -8.76 -8.85
C GLY A 62 -7.13 -8.29 -8.62
N PRO A 63 -6.14 -9.19 -8.82
CA PRO A 63 -4.74 -8.93 -8.47
C PRO A 63 -4.04 -7.90 -9.35
N GLU A 64 -4.59 -7.61 -10.53
CA GLU A 64 -4.06 -6.63 -11.49
C GLU A 64 -4.75 -5.26 -11.37
N HIS A 65 -5.54 -5.00 -10.32
CA HIS A 65 -6.22 -3.72 -10.19
C HIS A 65 -5.26 -2.59 -9.76
N PRO A 66 -5.37 -1.34 -10.27
CA PRO A 66 -4.49 -0.24 -9.88
C PRO A 66 -4.44 0.10 -8.37
N GLN A 67 -5.50 -0.23 -7.61
CA GLN A 67 -5.47 -0.12 -6.14
C GLN A 67 -4.54 -1.16 -5.50
N VAL A 68 -4.47 -2.38 -6.05
CA VAL A 68 -3.49 -3.39 -5.61
C VAL A 68 -2.08 -2.88 -5.86
N ALA A 69 -1.82 -2.30 -7.04
CA ALA A 69 -0.51 -1.70 -7.35
C ALA A 69 -0.11 -0.60 -6.35
N THR A 70 -1.07 0.23 -5.93
CA THR A 70 -0.84 1.26 -4.91
C THR A 70 -0.43 0.64 -3.56
N GLY A 71 -1.19 -0.35 -3.08
CA GLY A 71 -0.86 -1.05 -1.83
C GLY A 71 0.48 -1.79 -1.90
N VAL A 72 0.76 -2.44 -3.03
CA VAL A 72 2.02 -3.17 -3.27
C VAL A 72 3.22 -2.21 -3.32
N ASN A 73 3.09 -1.03 -3.94
CA ASN A 73 4.14 -0.01 -3.87
C ASN A 73 4.41 0.44 -2.44
N ASN A 74 3.37 0.67 -1.64
CA ASN A 74 3.53 1.08 -0.24
C ASN A 74 4.17 -0.03 0.61
N LEU A 75 3.82 -1.30 0.33
CA LEU A 75 4.48 -2.46 0.92
C LEU A 75 5.98 -2.49 0.56
N GLY A 76 6.34 -2.14 -0.68
CA GLY A 76 7.73 -2.00 -1.10
C GLY A 76 8.48 -0.95 -0.26
N GLY A 77 7.85 0.21 -0.02
CA GLY A 77 8.38 1.27 0.84
C GLY A 77 8.70 0.80 2.25
N VAL A 78 7.74 0.17 2.92
CA VAL A 78 7.96 -0.29 4.30
C VAL A 78 8.95 -1.45 4.38
N LEU A 79 9.02 -2.32 3.36
CA LEU A 79 10.03 -3.39 3.31
C LEU A 79 11.44 -2.81 3.16
N GLN A 80 11.60 -1.75 2.37
CA GLN A 80 12.85 -1.02 2.25
C GLN A 80 13.27 -0.40 3.59
N ASP A 81 12.36 0.26 4.30
CA ASP A 81 12.62 0.83 5.63
C ASP A 81 12.99 -0.26 6.66
N LEU A 82 12.45 -1.46 6.50
CA LEU A 82 12.78 -2.65 7.31
C LEU A 82 14.10 -3.32 6.90
N GLY A 83 14.74 -2.89 5.81
CA GLY A 83 15.97 -3.46 5.28
C GLY A 83 15.77 -4.72 4.42
N ASP A 84 14.53 -5.12 4.13
CA ASP A 84 14.23 -6.21 3.18
C ASP A 84 14.24 -5.68 1.74
N LEU A 85 15.45 -5.45 1.23
CA LEU A 85 15.64 -4.88 -0.11
C LEU A 85 15.15 -5.82 -1.23
N GLN A 86 15.21 -7.14 -1.03
CA GLN A 86 14.73 -8.11 -2.01
C GLN A 86 13.20 -8.11 -2.07
N GLY A 87 12.53 -8.12 -0.92
CA GLY A 87 11.09 -7.98 -0.83
C GLY A 87 10.61 -6.65 -1.40
N ALA A 88 11.29 -5.54 -1.07
CA ALA A 88 10.99 -4.22 -1.61
C ALA A 88 11.08 -4.18 -3.14
N LYS A 89 12.16 -4.72 -3.71
CA LYS A 89 12.36 -4.80 -5.16
C LYS A 89 11.22 -5.57 -5.83
N ALA A 90 10.91 -6.76 -5.32
CA ALA A 90 9.84 -7.60 -5.88
C ALA A 90 8.47 -6.90 -5.81
N ALA A 91 8.19 -6.18 -4.71
CA ALA A 91 6.97 -5.40 -4.57
C ALA A 91 6.90 -4.26 -5.59
N TYR A 92 7.95 -3.45 -5.72
CA TYR A 92 7.95 -2.36 -6.71
C TYR A 92 7.87 -2.85 -8.16
N GLU A 93 8.57 -3.94 -8.52
CA GLU A 93 8.46 -4.55 -9.85
C GLU A 93 7.01 -4.99 -10.15
N ARG A 94 6.34 -5.60 -9.17
CA ARG A 94 4.92 -5.96 -9.29
C ARG A 94 4.03 -4.73 -9.44
N ALA A 95 4.22 -3.70 -8.64
CA ALA A 95 3.42 -2.46 -8.73
C ALA A 95 3.61 -1.78 -10.09
N LEU A 96 4.85 -1.74 -10.60
CA LEU A 96 5.17 -1.17 -11.90
C LEU A 96 4.46 -1.93 -13.03
N HIS A 97 4.55 -3.27 -13.01
CA HIS A 97 3.89 -4.13 -13.99
C HIS A 97 2.40 -3.82 -14.10
N ILE A 98 1.71 -3.75 -12.95
CA ILE A 98 0.28 -3.47 -12.92
C ILE A 98 -0.02 -2.06 -13.44
N PHE A 99 0.70 -1.03 -12.97
CA PHE A 99 0.45 0.34 -13.42
C PHE A 99 0.67 0.52 -14.93
N GLU A 100 1.68 -0.13 -15.53
CA GLU A 100 1.97 -0.06 -16.96
C GLU A 100 0.86 -0.67 -17.84
N GLN A 101 -0.01 -1.53 -17.29
CA GLN A 101 -1.17 -2.06 -18.03
C GLN A 101 -2.30 -1.04 -18.18
N PHE A 102 -2.46 -0.09 -17.24
CA PHE A 102 -3.63 0.80 -17.15
C PHE A 102 -3.32 2.28 -17.32
N LEU A 103 -2.07 2.69 -17.16
CA LEU A 103 -1.65 4.09 -17.16
C LEU A 103 -0.71 4.38 -18.35
N PRO A 104 -0.81 5.56 -18.96
CA PRO A 104 0.10 5.93 -20.04
C PRO A 104 1.54 6.05 -19.53
N PRO A 105 2.55 5.81 -20.38
CA PRO A 105 3.94 6.07 -20.05
C PRO A 105 4.13 7.50 -19.51
N GLY A 106 4.94 7.66 -18.46
CA GLY A 106 5.17 8.95 -17.80
C GLY A 106 4.08 9.36 -16.79
N HIS A 107 3.08 8.53 -16.55
CA HIS A 107 2.11 8.79 -15.48
C HIS A 107 2.82 8.87 -14.11
N PRO A 108 2.47 9.81 -13.22
CA PRO A 108 3.16 10.02 -11.94
C PRO A 108 3.38 8.75 -11.11
N ASN A 109 2.38 7.86 -11.01
CA ASN A 109 2.53 6.59 -10.30
C ASN A 109 3.63 5.68 -10.88
N ILE A 110 3.78 5.63 -12.21
CA ILE A 110 4.84 4.86 -12.86
C ILE A 110 6.21 5.45 -12.50
N GLU A 111 6.33 6.78 -12.59
CA GLU A 111 7.59 7.47 -12.30
C GLU A 111 7.99 7.36 -10.82
N ILE A 112 7.01 7.39 -9.90
CA ILE A 112 7.25 7.14 -8.47
C ILE A 112 7.83 5.74 -8.26
N VAL A 113 7.20 4.70 -8.80
CA VAL A 113 7.66 3.31 -8.61
C VAL A 113 9.04 3.10 -9.24
N ARG A 114 9.31 3.70 -10.41
CA ARG A 114 10.64 3.67 -11.04
C ARG A 114 11.70 4.36 -10.18
N GLY A 115 11.40 5.54 -9.64
CA GLY A 115 12.28 6.23 -8.71
C GLY A 115 12.58 5.40 -7.46
N ASN A 116 11.57 4.70 -6.93
CA ASN A 116 11.75 3.78 -5.79
C ASN A 116 12.69 2.62 -6.15
N LEU A 117 12.49 1.98 -7.31
CA LEU A 117 13.38 0.91 -7.82
C LEU A 117 14.83 1.38 -8.02
N GLU A 118 15.01 2.58 -8.58
CA GLU A 118 16.34 3.17 -8.76
C GLU A 118 17.03 3.47 -7.43
N SER A 119 16.26 3.85 -6.39
CA SER A 119 16.79 4.13 -5.06
C SER A 119 17.32 2.88 -4.34
N LEU A 120 16.75 1.70 -4.60
CA LEU A 120 17.19 0.43 -3.99
C LEU A 120 18.57 -0.02 -4.47
N GLY A 121 19.02 0.45 -5.63
CA GLY A 121 20.29 0.05 -6.25
C GLY A 121 21.48 0.95 -5.90
N LYS A 122 21.28 2.00 -5.08
CA LYS A 122 22.31 2.96 -4.66
C LYS A 122 22.79 2.65 -3.25
#